data_AF-A0A0B1SAE2-F1
#
_entry.id   AF-A0A0B1SAE2-F1
#
_cell.length_a   1.000
_cell.length_b   1.000
_cell.length_c   1.000
_cell.angle_alpha   90.00
_cell.angle_beta   90.00
_cell.angle_gamma   90.00
#
_symmetry.space_group_name_H-M   'P 1'
#
loop_
_entity.id
_entity.type
_entity.pdbx_description
1 polymer ?
#
loop_
_entity_poly.entity_id
_entity_poly.type
_entity_poly.pdbx_seq_one_letter_code
_entity_poly.pdbx_strand_id
1 'polypeptide(L)'
;MIIPINVSDTAKPGDDLLSACEFANGCKAILKEDGSIHCTDVRICDISFEFPRYCYGKNMKEYRYVYGANLGHNYETKQGVVKVDLKERTSKVWHKDAADQMCAEPILVNQPDYAEEDEGVLLVPVVTTNEKDTPYVVVLNAKTMEEEGRFLIPQSRIPLGFHAHYVPRPEL
;
A
#
# COMPACT_ATOMS: atom_id res chain seq x y z
N MET A 1 11.20 8.86 1.19
CA MET A 1 12.16 9.66 1.98
C MET A 1 13.17 8.72 2.63
N ILE A 2 14.45 9.10 2.68
CA ILE A 2 15.50 8.36 3.38
C ILE A 2 16.16 9.33 4.36
N ILE A 3 16.32 8.90 5.62
CA ILE A 3 16.87 9.74 6.70
C ILE A 3 18.23 9.15 7.11
N PRO A 4 19.33 9.92 7.02
CA PRO A 4 20.62 9.51 7.54
C PRO A 4 20.55 9.37 9.06
N ILE A 5 20.96 8.22 9.60
CA ILE A 5 21.05 8.00 11.05
C ILE A 5 22.39 8.45 11.64
N ASN A 6 23.39 8.68 10.78
CA ASN A 6 24.71 9.18 11.15
C ASN A 6 25.18 10.21 10.13
N VAL A 7 25.88 11.24 10.60
CA VAL A 7 26.47 12.30 9.78
C VAL A 7 27.96 12.34 10.07
N SER A 8 28.80 12.26 9.03
CA SER A 8 30.26 12.32 9.22
C SER A 8 30.68 13.67 9.78
N ASP A 9 31.64 13.69 10.70
CA ASP A 9 32.28 14.92 11.21
C ASP A 9 32.96 15.74 10.10
N THR A 10 33.22 15.11 8.96
CA THR A 10 33.81 15.77 7.77
C THR A 10 32.77 16.36 6.82
N ALA A 11 31.48 16.13 7.06
CA ALA A 11 30.42 16.64 6.20
C ALA A 11 30.34 18.17 6.28
N LYS A 12 30.02 18.80 5.14
CA LYS A 12 29.93 20.25 5.00
C LYS A 12 28.52 20.66 4.57
N PRO A 13 28.07 21.87 4.92
CA PRO A 13 26.86 22.43 4.34
C PRO A 13 26.88 22.34 2.81
N GLY A 14 25.80 21.84 2.23
CA GLY A 14 25.67 21.55 0.80
C GLY A 14 25.90 20.10 0.41
N ASP A 15 26.53 19.28 1.26
CA ASP A 15 26.76 17.87 0.97
C ASP A 15 25.44 17.09 0.92
N ASP A 16 25.34 16.19 -0.05
CA ASP A 16 24.31 15.14 -0.06
C ASP A 16 24.80 13.92 0.70
N LEU A 17 24.24 13.74 1.90
CA LEU A 17 24.58 12.68 2.83
C LEU A 17 24.21 11.28 2.32
N LEU A 18 23.45 11.19 1.22
CA LEU A 18 23.07 9.93 0.57
C LEU A 18 23.88 9.65 -0.71
N SER A 19 24.82 10.51 -1.07
CA SER A 19 25.54 10.43 -2.36
C SER A 19 26.28 9.11 -2.60
N ALA A 20 26.71 8.43 -1.54
CA ALA A 20 27.36 7.12 -1.60
C ALA A 20 26.39 5.92 -1.44
N CYS A 21 25.09 6.18 -1.19
CA CYS A 21 24.10 5.14 -0.96
C CYS A 21 23.43 4.75 -2.28
N GLU A 22 23.76 3.58 -2.84
CA GLU A 22 23.13 3.07 -4.07
C GLU A 22 21.60 2.97 -3.97
N PHE A 23 21.09 2.65 -2.77
CA PHE A 23 19.65 2.56 -2.50
C PHE A 23 18.94 3.92 -2.44
N ALA A 24 19.67 5.04 -2.49
CA ALA A 24 19.06 6.38 -2.44
C ALA A 24 18.11 6.62 -3.62
N ASN A 25 18.47 6.09 -4.80
CA ASN A 25 17.63 6.01 -6.00
C ASN A 25 16.86 7.32 -6.30
N GLY A 26 17.54 8.46 -6.18
CA GLY A 26 17.02 9.81 -6.42
C GLY A 26 16.57 10.58 -5.18
N CYS A 27 16.42 9.93 -4.02
CA CYS A 27 16.25 10.63 -2.74
C CYS A 27 17.54 11.37 -2.40
N LYS A 28 17.41 12.49 -1.67
CA LYS A 28 18.54 13.31 -1.22
C LYS A 28 18.40 13.65 0.26
N ALA A 29 19.51 13.87 0.94
CA ALA A 29 19.53 14.45 2.28
C ALA A 29 20.64 15.49 2.36
N ILE A 30 20.28 16.78 2.22
CA ILE A 30 21.25 17.88 2.10
C ILE A 30 21.47 18.54 3.45
N LEU A 31 22.73 18.53 3.93
CA LEU A 31 23.14 19.27 5.13
C LEU A 31 23.10 20.79 4.88
N LYS A 32 22.53 21.57 5.78
CA LYS A 32 22.41 23.03 5.69
C LYS A 32 23.39 23.75 6.62
N GLU A 33 23.56 25.05 6.39
CA GLU A 33 24.48 25.90 7.17
C GLU A 33 24.11 25.97 8.66
N ASP A 34 22.81 25.88 8.98
CA ASP A 34 22.29 25.86 10.35
C ASP A 34 22.34 24.48 11.02
N GLY A 35 22.92 23.48 10.34
CA GLY A 35 23.02 22.10 10.82
C GLY A 35 21.78 21.25 10.55
N SER A 36 20.70 21.78 9.98
CA SER A 36 19.53 20.99 9.58
C SER A 36 19.81 20.11 8.36
N ILE A 37 19.02 19.04 8.19
CA ILE A 37 19.12 18.14 7.03
C ILE A 37 17.81 18.20 6.24
N HIS A 38 17.87 18.71 5.02
CA HIS A 38 16.71 18.78 4.14
C HIS A 38 16.63 17.52 3.28
N CYS A 39 15.62 16.69 3.54
CA CYS A 39 15.37 15.48 2.78
C CYS A 39 14.49 15.78 1.55
N THR A 40 14.79 15.13 0.43
CA THR A 40 13.93 15.09 -0.76
C THR A 40 13.61 13.63 -1.04
N ASP A 41 12.31 13.33 -1.16
CA ASP A 41 11.82 12.01 -1.50
C ASP A 41 11.66 11.83 -3.02
N VAL A 42 11.34 10.59 -3.41
CA VAL A 42 11.02 10.23 -4.79
C VAL A 42 9.63 9.61 -4.79
N ARG A 43 8.81 10.05 -5.75
CA ARG A 43 7.50 9.45 -6.00
C ARG A 43 7.67 8.06 -6.60
N ILE A 44 7.11 7.04 -5.95
CA ILE A 44 7.20 5.64 -6.38
C ILE A 44 6.00 5.22 -7.24
N CYS A 45 4.83 5.81 -7.01
CA CYS A 45 3.60 5.50 -7.74
C CYS A 45 2.85 6.80 -8.06
N ASP A 46 2.29 6.89 -9.27
CA ASP A 46 1.48 8.02 -9.72
C ASP A 46 -0.01 7.88 -9.35
N ILE A 47 -0.41 6.70 -8.88
CA ILE A 47 -1.78 6.41 -8.46
C ILE A 47 -1.89 6.72 -6.98
N SER A 48 -2.83 7.59 -6.61
CA SER A 48 -3.13 7.86 -5.21
C SER A 48 -3.78 6.64 -4.56
N PHE A 49 -3.31 6.25 -3.38
CA PHE A 49 -3.94 5.24 -2.55
C PHE A 49 -3.64 5.52 -1.07
N GLU A 50 -4.50 5.01 -0.20
CA GLU A 50 -4.40 5.09 1.26
C GLU A 50 -4.66 3.72 1.88
N PHE A 51 -4.60 3.65 3.21
CA PHE A 51 -4.64 2.42 3.99
C PHE A 51 -3.53 1.45 3.57
N PRO A 52 -2.25 1.88 3.67
CA PRO A 52 -1.12 1.08 3.22
C PRO A 52 -1.01 -0.21 4.03
N ARG A 53 -0.97 -1.33 3.32
CA ARG A 53 -0.74 -2.67 3.85
C ARG A 53 0.45 -3.30 3.14
N TYR A 54 1.19 -4.12 3.86
CA TYR A 54 2.35 -4.86 3.37
C TYR A 54 2.47 -6.15 4.17
N CYS A 55 3.38 -7.03 3.79
CA CYS A 55 3.65 -8.26 4.52
C CYS A 55 4.13 -7.96 5.95
N TYR A 56 3.27 -8.14 6.95
CA TYR A 56 3.60 -7.76 8.33
C TYR A 56 4.76 -8.56 8.93
N GLY A 57 5.06 -9.77 8.41
CA GLY A 57 6.27 -10.52 8.75
C GLY A 57 7.58 -9.80 8.36
N LYS A 58 7.49 -8.78 7.50
CA LYS A 58 8.57 -7.87 7.10
C LYS A 58 8.52 -6.53 7.83
N ASN A 59 7.70 -6.37 8.87
CA ASN A 59 7.67 -5.13 9.66
C ASN A 59 9.08 -4.78 10.18
N MET A 60 9.46 -3.51 10.04
CA MET A 60 10.81 -3.00 10.34
C MET A 60 11.96 -3.68 9.57
N LYS A 61 11.67 -4.32 8.43
CA LYS A 61 12.65 -4.93 7.52
C LYS A 61 12.46 -4.37 6.12
N GLU A 62 13.40 -4.66 5.22
CA GLU A 62 13.21 -4.40 3.80
C GLU A 62 12.06 -5.25 3.25
N TYR A 63 11.17 -4.61 2.49
CA TYR A 63 10.02 -5.23 1.82
C TYR A 63 9.84 -4.59 0.44
N ARG A 64 9.12 -5.29 -0.45
CA ARG A 64 8.99 -4.93 -1.86
C ARG A 64 7.59 -4.47 -2.23
N TYR A 65 6.53 -5.00 -1.64
CA TYR A 65 5.16 -4.73 -2.06
C TYR A 65 4.36 -3.95 -1.02
N VAL A 66 3.62 -2.96 -1.52
CA VAL A 66 2.60 -2.21 -0.77
C VAL A 66 1.27 -2.35 -1.48
N TYR A 67 0.21 -2.47 -0.69
CA TYR A 67 -1.18 -2.47 -1.13
C TYR A 67 -1.91 -1.29 -0.51
N GLY A 68 -2.94 -0.78 -1.19
CA GLY A 68 -3.85 0.18 -0.58
C GLY A 68 -5.06 0.48 -1.44
N ALA A 69 -6.07 1.09 -0.83
CA ALA A 69 -7.30 1.46 -1.52
C ALA A 69 -7.12 2.79 -2.23
N ASN A 70 -7.56 2.87 -3.50
CA ASN A 70 -7.70 4.13 -4.18
C ASN A 70 -8.96 4.84 -3.65
N LEU A 71 -8.74 5.93 -2.92
CA LEU A 71 -9.80 6.82 -2.42
C LEU A 71 -9.99 8.06 -3.29
N GLY A 72 -9.42 8.05 -4.50
CA GLY A 72 -9.48 9.18 -5.41
C GLY A 72 -10.91 9.46 -5.85
N HIS A 73 -11.27 10.74 -5.91
CA HIS A 73 -12.57 11.19 -6.43
C HIS A 73 -12.65 11.20 -7.97
N ASN A 74 -11.69 10.57 -8.65
CA ASN A 74 -11.74 10.47 -10.10
C ASN A 74 -12.75 9.39 -10.51
N TYR A 75 -13.99 9.80 -10.73
CA TYR A 75 -15.07 8.91 -11.16
C TYR A 75 -14.86 8.30 -12.56
N GLU A 76 -13.88 8.79 -13.34
CA GLU A 76 -13.54 8.21 -14.65
C GLU A 76 -12.73 6.91 -14.51
N THR A 77 -11.97 6.75 -13.41
CA THR A 77 -11.11 5.60 -13.19
C THR A 77 -11.72 4.73 -12.10
N LYS A 78 -12.31 3.58 -12.47
CA LYS A 78 -12.87 2.59 -11.51
C LYS A 78 -11.79 1.89 -10.68
N GLN A 79 -10.70 2.58 -10.34
CA GLN A 79 -9.59 2.03 -9.57
C GLN A 79 -10.08 1.71 -8.16
N GLY A 80 -9.86 0.47 -7.72
CA GLY A 80 -10.27 -0.01 -6.40
C GLY A 80 -9.07 -0.16 -5.49
N VAL A 81 -8.21 -1.15 -5.77
CA VAL A 81 -7.03 -1.46 -4.96
C VAL A 81 -5.78 -1.42 -5.81
N VAL A 82 -4.75 -0.77 -5.29
CA VAL A 82 -3.44 -0.62 -5.92
C VAL A 82 -2.46 -1.54 -5.21
N LYS A 83 -1.67 -2.28 -5.99
CA LYS A 83 -0.43 -2.92 -5.57
C LYS A 83 0.74 -2.16 -6.18
N VAL A 84 1.74 -1.83 -5.40
CA VAL A 84 2.97 -1.18 -5.83
C VAL A 84 4.15 -2.10 -5.58
N ASP A 85 4.98 -2.29 -6.60
CA ASP A 85 6.31 -2.88 -6.48
C ASP A 85 7.33 -1.76 -6.26
N LEU A 86 7.85 -1.65 -5.03
CA LEU A 86 8.78 -0.60 -4.63
C LEU A 86 10.15 -0.73 -5.30
N LYS A 87 10.53 -1.95 -5.71
CA LYS A 87 11.81 -2.23 -6.35
C LYS A 87 11.76 -1.85 -7.83
N GLU A 88 10.77 -2.39 -8.55
CA GLU A 88 10.64 -2.17 -9.99
C GLU A 88 9.90 -0.88 -10.33
N ARG A 89 9.34 -0.18 -9.33
CA ARG A 89 8.54 1.05 -9.47
C ARG A 89 7.36 0.88 -10.43
N THR A 90 6.73 -0.30 -10.38
CA THR A 90 5.53 -0.61 -11.17
C THR A 90 4.32 -0.73 -10.26
N SER A 91 3.12 -0.66 -10.85
CA SER A 91 1.89 -0.86 -10.11
C SER A 91 0.91 -1.74 -10.87
N LYS A 92 0.07 -2.46 -10.13
CA LYS A 92 -1.10 -3.19 -10.62
C LYS A 92 -2.34 -2.66 -9.93
N VAL A 93 -3.46 -2.64 -10.64
CA VAL A 93 -4.70 -2.10 -10.10
C VAL A 93 -5.84 -3.06 -10.33
N TRP A 94 -6.50 -3.47 -9.26
CA TRP A 94 -7.81 -4.07 -9.33
C TRP A 94 -8.86 -2.98 -9.45
N HIS A 95 -9.83 -3.17 -10.34
CA HIS A 95 -10.87 -2.19 -10.63
C HIS A 95 -12.20 -2.65 -10.04
N LYS A 96 -12.84 -1.74 -9.29
CA LYS A 96 -14.17 -1.92 -8.71
C LYS A 96 -15.25 -1.88 -9.80
N ASP A 97 -16.43 -2.43 -9.53
CA ASP A 97 -17.48 -2.58 -10.54
C ASP A 97 -18.08 -1.23 -10.95
N ALA A 98 -18.19 -0.31 -10.00
CA ALA A 98 -18.77 1.02 -10.20
C ALA A 98 -17.89 2.13 -9.60
N ALA A 99 -17.99 3.33 -10.18
CA ALA A 99 -17.15 4.47 -9.79
C ALA A 99 -17.52 5.04 -8.41
N ASP A 100 -18.77 4.85 -7.98
CA ASP A 100 -19.37 5.31 -6.73
C ASP A 100 -19.27 4.29 -5.59
N GLN A 101 -18.64 3.14 -5.84
CA GLN A 101 -18.21 2.19 -4.82
C GLN A 101 -16.92 2.68 -4.16
N MET A 102 -16.75 2.39 -2.88
CA MET A 102 -15.53 2.73 -2.13
C MET A 102 -14.90 1.45 -1.56
N CYS A 103 -13.60 1.29 -1.77
CA CYS A 103 -12.84 0.21 -1.14
C CYS A 103 -12.35 0.67 0.24
N ALA A 104 -12.54 -0.16 1.26
CA ALA A 104 -11.88 -0.02 2.55
C ALA A 104 -10.44 -0.57 2.50
N GLU A 105 -9.76 -0.63 3.64
CA GLU A 105 -8.40 -1.16 3.76
C GLU A 105 -8.27 -2.60 3.19
N PRO A 106 -7.34 -2.85 2.24
CA PRO A 106 -7.10 -4.19 1.68
C PRO A 106 -6.24 -5.02 2.63
N ILE A 107 -6.86 -5.96 3.35
CA ILE A 107 -6.20 -6.75 4.38
C ILE A 107 -5.42 -7.89 3.72
N LEU A 108 -4.09 -7.82 3.72
CA LEU A 108 -3.23 -8.92 3.30
C LEU A 108 -3.29 -10.09 4.29
N VAL A 109 -3.60 -11.27 3.75
CA VAL A 109 -3.55 -12.56 4.42
C VAL A 109 -2.57 -13.43 3.63
N ASN A 110 -1.34 -13.54 4.13
CA ASN A 110 -0.34 -14.41 3.52
C ASN A 110 -0.75 -15.89 3.67
N GLN A 111 -0.33 -16.73 2.71
CA GLN A 111 -0.45 -18.18 2.86
C GLN A 111 0.36 -18.66 4.07
N PRO A 112 -0.04 -19.76 4.73
CA PRO A 112 0.85 -20.45 5.66
C PRO A 112 2.18 -20.76 4.97
N ASP A 113 3.30 -20.53 5.67
CA ASP A 113 4.66 -20.83 5.18
C ASP A 113 5.05 -20.19 3.84
N TYR A 114 4.49 -19.02 3.52
CA TYR A 114 4.85 -18.24 2.33
C TYR A 114 6.37 -18.02 2.19
N ALA A 115 6.88 -18.16 0.97
CA ALA A 115 8.27 -17.87 0.62
C ALA A 115 8.43 -16.43 0.10
N GLU A 116 7.44 -15.95 -0.67
CA GLU A 116 7.41 -14.58 -1.18
C GLU A 116 6.39 -13.74 -0.41
N GLU A 117 6.72 -12.48 -0.13
CA GLU A 117 5.91 -11.59 0.72
C GLU A 117 4.51 -11.26 0.15
N ASP A 118 4.26 -11.49 -1.13
CA ASP A 118 2.96 -11.35 -1.79
C ASP A 118 2.24 -12.69 -2.08
N GLU A 119 2.72 -13.81 -1.54
CA GLU A 119 1.98 -15.08 -1.57
C GLU A 119 0.86 -15.05 -0.54
N GLY A 120 -0.37 -14.95 -1.03
CA GLY A 120 -1.55 -14.76 -0.22
C GLY A 120 -2.69 -14.11 -0.98
N VAL A 121 -3.67 -13.63 -0.22
CA VAL A 121 -4.84 -12.93 -0.73
C VAL A 121 -5.03 -11.59 -0.02
N LEU A 122 -5.73 -10.68 -0.67
CA LEU A 122 -6.27 -9.46 -0.06
C LEU A 122 -7.75 -9.66 0.21
N LEU A 123 -8.19 -9.36 1.43
CA LEU A 123 -9.60 -9.25 1.77
C LEU A 123 -9.97 -7.77 1.73
N VAL A 124 -10.88 -7.39 0.84
CA VAL A 124 -11.19 -5.98 0.59
C VAL A 124 -12.70 -5.76 0.73
N PRO A 125 -13.16 -5.12 1.82
CA PRO A 125 -14.53 -4.65 1.92
C PRO A 125 -14.78 -3.54 0.90
N VAL A 126 -15.84 -3.67 0.12
CA VAL A 126 -16.32 -2.67 -0.85
C VAL A 126 -17.70 -2.22 -0.40
N VAL A 127 -17.81 -0.93 -0.10
CA VAL A 127 -19.04 -0.28 0.32
C VAL A 127 -19.70 0.43 -0.86
N THR A 128 -21.03 0.46 -0.84
CA THR A 128 -21.86 1.08 -1.88
C THR A 128 -22.48 2.36 -1.35
N THR A 129 -22.52 3.40 -2.18
CA THR A 129 -23.21 4.66 -1.85
C THR A 129 -24.67 4.65 -2.30
N ASN A 130 -24.98 3.86 -3.34
CA ASN A 130 -26.31 3.60 -3.87
C ASN A 130 -26.98 2.41 -3.16
N GLU A 131 -28.24 2.58 -2.73
CA GLU A 131 -29.02 1.57 -1.99
C GLU A 131 -29.40 0.34 -2.81
N LYS A 132 -29.34 0.45 -4.14
CA LYS A 132 -29.64 -0.68 -5.04
C LYS A 132 -28.45 -1.62 -5.19
N ASP A 133 -27.25 -1.16 -4.84
CA ASP A 133 -26.03 -1.93 -4.97
C ASP A 133 -25.74 -2.69 -3.69
N THR A 134 -25.34 -3.95 -3.84
CA THR A 134 -25.03 -4.83 -2.71
C THR A 134 -23.55 -4.67 -2.33
N PRO A 135 -23.22 -4.26 -1.10
CA PRO A 135 -21.83 -4.23 -0.65
C PRO A 135 -21.26 -5.66 -0.58
N TYR A 136 -19.95 -5.79 -0.69
CA TYR A 136 -19.30 -7.10 -0.73
C TYR A 136 -17.91 -7.05 -0.12
N VAL A 137 -17.36 -8.23 0.18
CA VAL A 137 -15.92 -8.41 0.43
C VAL A 137 -15.35 -9.17 -0.75
N VAL A 138 -14.44 -8.55 -1.49
CA VAL A 138 -13.72 -9.22 -2.59
C VAL A 138 -12.43 -9.84 -2.06
N VAL A 139 -12.11 -11.02 -2.58
CA VAL A 139 -10.86 -11.74 -2.35
C VAL A 139 -10.01 -11.60 -3.61
N LEU A 140 -8.86 -10.95 -3.48
CA LEU A 140 -7.92 -10.75 -4.59
C LEU A 140 -6.67 -11.56 -4.37
N ASN A 141 -6.14 -12.20 -5.41
CA ASN A 141 -4.81 -12.76 -5.38
C ASN A 141 -3.79 -11.64 -5.15
N ALA A 142 -3.01 -11.70 -4.07
CA ALA A 142 -2.10 -10.61 -3.70
C ALA A 142 -0.91 -10.45 -4.66
N LYS A 143 -0.63 -11.46 -5.48
CA LYS A 143 0.43 -11.44 -6.51
C LYS A 143 -0.04 -10.86 -7.83
N THR A 144 -1.17 -11.37 -8.33
CA THR A 144 -1.70 -11.03 -9.67
C THR A 144 -2.65 -9.84 -9.66
N MET A 145 -3.27 -9.52 -8.51
CA MET A 145 -4.41 -8.58 -8.38
C MET A 145 -5.68 -9.04 -9.11
N GLU A 146 -5.77 -10.32 -9.47
CA GLU A 146 -6.97 -10.93 -10.02
C GLU A 146 -7.95 -11.32 -8.91
N GLU A 147 -9.24 -11.24 -9.20
CA GLU A 147 -10.27 -11.65 -8.27
C GLU A 147 -10.39 -13.18 -8.21
N GLU A 148 -10.31 -13.73 -7.00
CA GLU A 148 -10.49 -15.17 -6.74
C GLU A 148 -11.91 -15.50 -6.28
N GLY A 149 -12.65 -14.49 -5.82
CA GLY A 149 -14.05 -14.60 -5.45
C GLY A 149 -14.52 -13.41 -4.62
N ARG A 150 -15.81 -13.41 -4.27
CA ARG A 150 -16.39 -12.38 -3.39
C ARG A 150 -17.53 -12.92 -2.54
N PHE A 151 -17.69 -12.34 -1.37
CA PHE A 151 -18.83 -12.55 -0.48
C PHE A 151 -19.78 -11.36 -0.56
N LEU A 152 -21.00 -11.58 -1.03
CA LEU A 152 -22.05 -10.56 -1.01
C LEU A 152 -22.59 -10.41 0.41
N ILE A 153 -22.58 -9.19 0.92
CA ILE A 153 -23.01 -8.90 2.28
C ILE A 153 -24.55 -8.87 2.31
N PRO A 154 -25.22 -9.69 3.15
CA PRO A 154 -26.67 -9.77 3.23
C PRO A 154 -27.29 -8.59 4.02
N GLN A 155 -26.74 -7.39 3.82
CA GLN A 155 -27.21 -6.12 4.39
C GLN A 155 -27.18 -5.07 3.28
N SER A 156 -28.21 -4.22 3.22
CA SER A 156 -28.34 -3.19 2.19
C SER A 156 -27.25 -2.11 2.26
N ARG A 157 -26.66 -1.91 3.45
CA ARG A 157 -25.57 -0.96 3.68
C ARG A 157 -24.64 -1.50 4.75
N ILE A 158 -23.35 -1.21 4.58
CA ILE A 158 -22.36 -1.26 5.65
C ILE A 158 -21.62 0.08 5.69
N PRO A 159 -21.28 0.59 6.89
CA PRO A 159 -20.49 1.81 6.99
C PRO A 159 -19.07 1.57 6.46
N LEU A 160 -18.44 2.62 5.92
CA LEU A 160 -17.03 2.57 5.59
C LEU A 160 -16.21 2.40 6.86
N GLY A 161 -15.52 1.27 6.99
CA GLY A 161 -14.52 1.03 8.02
C GLY A 161 -13.15 1.59 7.64
N PHE A 162 -12.30 1.83 8.63
CA PHE A 162 -10.93 2.31 8.43
C PHE A 162 -9.93 1.16 8.49
N HIS A 163 -9.68 0.62 9.68
CA HIS A 163 -8.63 -0.37 9.89
C HIS A 163 -9.18 -1.71 10.35
N ALA A 164 -8.48 -2.78 9.97
CA ALA A 164 -8.78 -4.13 10.36
C ALA A 164 -7.51 -5.00 10.44
N HIS A 165 -7.68 -6.16 11.06
CA HIS A 165 -6.64 -7.17 11.15
C HIS A 165 -7.26 -8.54 10.96
N TYR A 166 -6.60 -9.40 10.18
CA TYR A 166 -6.97 -10.79 10.06
C TYR A 166 -6.37 -11.56 11.23
N VAL A 167 -7.19 -12.31 11.96
CA VAL A 167 -6.75 -13.20 13.03
C VAL A 167 -7.09 -14.63 12.59
N PRO A 168 -6.10 -15.52 12.41
CA PRO A 168 -6.39 -16.91 12.10
C PRO A 168 -7.16 -17.53 13.27
N ARG A 169 -8.15 -18.38 12.94
CA ARG A 169 -8.82 -19.17 13.96
C ARG A 169 -7.83 -20.22 14.48
N PRO A 170 -7.62 -20.38 15.79
CA PRO A 170 -6.94 -21.56 16.32
C PRO A 170 -7.67 -22.81 15.83
N GLU A 171 -6.92 -23.87 15.51
CA GLU A 171 -7.49 -25.17 15.16
C GLU A 171 -8.53 -25.55 16.23
N LEU A 172 -9.74 -25.94 15.78
CA LEU A 172 -10.82 -26.43 16.65
C LEU A 172 -10.52 -27.85 17.11
#